data_AF-A0A3N7EIT9-F1
#
_entry.id   AF-A0A3N7EIT9-F1
#
_cell.length_a   1.000
_cell.length_b   1.000
_cell.length_c   1.000
_cell.angle_alpha   90.00
_cell.angle_beta   90.00
_cell.angle_gamma   90.00
#
_symmetry.space_group_name_H-M   'P 1'
#
loop_
_entity.id
_entity.type
_entity.pdbx_description
1 polymer ?
#
loop_
_entity_poly.entity_id
_entity_poly.type
_entity_poly.pdbx_seq_one_letter_code
_entity_poly.pdbx_strand_id
1 'polypeptide(L)' 'MACVFAHKDIPDLAKYAIVPVINSLTDDDHLCQMMADALMKIEHGGRLEGTMVVYVGVGNNVVYSWLL' A
#
# COMPACT_ATOMS: atom_id res chain seq x y z
N MET A 1 5.92 -3.45 12.38
CA MET A 1 5.88 -2.58 11.18
C MET A 1 7.27 -2.56 10.57
N ALA A 2 7.41 -2.81 9.27
CA ALA A 2 8.70 -2.97 8.61
C ALA A 2 8.72 -2.29 7.23
N CYS A 3 9.86 -1.68 6.90
CA CYS A 3 10.18 -1.09 5.60
C CYS A 3 11.43 -1.81 5.09
N VAL A 4 11.31 -2.52 3.98
CA VAL A 4 12.36 -3.41 3.45
C VAL A 4 12.37 -3.30 1.93
N PHE A 5 13.46 -3.68 1.27
CA PHE A 5 13.54 -3.62 -0.19
C PHE A 5 12.71 -4.74 -0.83
N ALA A 6 13.11 -5.99 -0.63
CA ALA A 6 12.47 -7.13 -1.25
C ALA A 6 11.17 -7.50 -0.53
N HIS A 7 10.08 -7.65 -1.27
CA HIS A 7 8.78 -7.98 -0.68
C HIS A 7 8.81 -9.29 0.12
N LYS A 8 9.60 -10.28 -0.30
CA LYS A 8 9.78 -11.57 0.39
C LYS A 8 10.23 -11.46 1.85
N ASP A 9 10.90 -10.36 2.22
CA ASP A 9 11.41 -10.18 3.57
C ASP A 9 10.26 -9.94 4.56
N ILE A 10 9.11 -9.44 4.09
CA ILE A 10 7.89 -9.27 4.90
C ILE A 10 7.26 -10.62 5.31
N PRO A 11 6.88 -11.54 4.39
CA PRO A 11 6.33 -12.83 4.77
C PRO A 11 7.36 -13.69 5.51
N ASP A 12 8.66 -13.57 5.21
CA ASP A 12 9.70 -14.24 5.99
C ASP A 12 9.74 -13.72 7.43
N LEU A 13 9.67 -12.40 7.64
CA LEU A 13 9.54 -11.81 8.98
C LEU A 13 8.26 -12.27 9.68
N ALA A 14 7.13 -12.28 8.97
CA ALA A 14 5.84 -12.72 9.49
C ALA A 14 5.84 -14.19 9.91
N LYS A 15 6.57 -15.04 9.19
CA LYS A 15 6.69 -16.48 9.48
C LYS A 15 7.32 -16.76 10.85
N TYR A 16 8.28 -15.94 11.28
CA TYR A 16 8.99 -16.14 12.56
C TYR A 16 8.50 -15.20 13.67
N ALA A 17 7.65 -14.22 13.35
CA ALA A 17 7.11 -13.29 14.33
C ALA A 17 5.99 -13.93 15.16
N ILE A 18 6.01 -13.67 16.47
CA ILE A 18 4.90 -14.00 17.39
C ILE A 18 3.87 -12.88 17.50
N VAL A 19 4.05 -11.79 16.74
CA VAL A 19 3.19 -10.61 16.69
C VAL A 19 2.86 -10.26 15.24
N PRO A 20 1.77 -9.53 14.97
CA PRO A 20 1.42 -9.09 13.62
C PRO A 20 2.55 -8.29 12.97
N VAL A 21 2.81 -8.59 11.70
CA VAL A 21 3.73 -7.84 10.85
C VAL A 21 2.92 -7.00 9.88
N ILE A 22 3.23 -5.70 9.85
CA ILE A 22 2.61 -4.74 8.94
C ILE A 22 3.67 -4.34 7.92
N ASN A 23 3.36 -4.52 6.64
CA ASN A 23 4.14 -3.97 5.54
C ASN A 23 3.91 -2.45 5.49
N SER A 24 4.94 -1.67 5.82
CA SER A 24 4.88 -0.22 5.60
C SER A 24 5.08 0.12 4.13
N LEU A 25 6.11 -0.47 3.52
CA LEU A 25 6.68 -0.12 2.23
C LEU A 25 7.67 -1.22 1.78
N THR A 26 7.52 -1.68 0.54
CA THR A 26 8.52 -2.46 -0.21
C THR A 26 8.71 -1.89 -1.60
N ASP A 27 9.72 -2.35 -2.34
CA ASP A 27 9.92 -1.92 -3.74
C ASP A 27 8.73 -2.29 -4.64
N ASP A 28 7.99 -3.35 -4.27
CA ASP A 28 6.79 -3.81 -4.98
C ASP A 28 5.50 -3.09 -4.57
N ASP A 29 5.30 -2.78 -3.28
CA ASP A 29 4.00 -2.33 -2.75
C ASP A 29 4.10 -1.30 -1.62
N HIS A 30 3.11 -0.41 -1.55
CA HIS A 30 2.92 0.56 -0.48
C HIS A 30 1.45 0.64 -0.01
N LEU A 31 0.92 -0.47 0.51
CA LEU A 31 -0.49 -0.59 0.93
C LEU A 31 -0.92 0.45 1.99
N CYS A 32 -0.02 0.83 2.90
CA CYS A 32 -0.32 1.88 3.88
C CYS A 32 -0.66 3.21 3.22
N GLN A 33 0.01 3.56 2.12
CA GLN A 33 -0.32 4.77 1.35
C GLN A 33 -1.71 4.65 0.72
N MET A 34 -2.06 3.49 0.17
CA MET A 34 -3.39 3.27 -0.44
C MET A 34 -4.53 3.43 0.56
N MET A 35 -4.36 2.89 1.77
CA MET A 35 -5.35 3.07 2.84
C MET A 35 -5.52 4.55 3.23
N ALA A 36 -4.41 5.31 3.28
CA ALA A 36 -4.44 6.73 3.57
C ALA A 36 -5.13 7.53 2.45
N ASP A 37 -4.79 7.25 1.19
CA ASP A 37 -5.40 7.91 0.03
C ASP A 37 -6.90 7.61 -0.06
N ALA A 38 -7.30 6.37 0.21
CA ALA A 38 -8.68 5.95 0.25
C ALA A 38 -9.47 6.66 1.36
N LEU A 39 -8.90 6.76 2.56
CA LEU A 39 -9.51 7.51 3.66
C LEU A 39 -9.66 8.99 3.32
N MET A 40 -8.62 9.62 2.78
CA MET A 40 -8.65 11.02 2.37
C MET A 40 -9.75 11.26 1.32
N LYS A 41 -9.89 10.35 0.35
CA LYS A 41 -10.95 10.42 -0.66
C LYS A 41 -12.34 10.27 -0.06
N ILE A 42 -12.53 9.43 0.97
CA ILE A 42 -13.80 9.32 1.68
C ILE A 42 -14.12 10.64 2.40
N GLU A 43 -13.14 11.18 3.15
CA GLU A 43 -13.33 12.40 3.95
C GLU A 43 -13.65 13.63 3.11
N HIS A 44 -13.00 13.80 1.95
CA HIS A 44 -13.10 15.01 1.14
C HIS A 44 -13.94 14.82 -0.13
N GLY A 45 -14.18 13.58 -0.54
CA GLY A 45 -14.84 13.23 -1.81
C GLY A 45 -16.03 12.28 -1.67
N GLY A 46 -16.40 11.90 -0.44
CA GLY A 46 -17.58 11.08 -0.13
C GLY A 46 -17.33 9.58 -0.31
N ARG A 47 -17.61 9.04 -1.49
CA ARG A 47 -17.51 7.59 -1.75
C ARG A 47 -16.27 7.25 -2.58
N LEU A 48 -15.74 6.05 -2.39
CA LEU A 48 -14.69 5.49 -3.26
C LEU A 48 -15.25 4.91 -4.55
N GLU A 49 -16.35 4.18 -4.47
CA GLU A 49 -16.95 3.49 -5.62
C GLU A 49 -17.32 4.46 -6.74
N GLY A 50 -16.90 4.14 -7.97
CA GLY A 50 -17.10 4.98 -9.15
C GLY A 50 -16.17 6.20 -9.23
N THR A 51 -15.19 6.33 -8.33
CA THR A 51 -14.17 7.39 -8.42
C THR A 51 -13.20 7.09 -9.56
N MET A 52 -13.04 8.05 -10.47
CA MET A 52 -11.95 8.03 -11.44
C MET A 52 -10.66 8.51 -10.76
N VAL A 53 -9.63 7.66 -10.77
CA VAL A 53 -8.28 7.99 -10.30
C VAL A 53 -7.37 8.10 -11.53
N VAL A 54 -6.58 9.16 -11.60
CA VAL A 54 -5.60 9.37 -12.67
C VAL A 54 -4.22 9.45 -12.03
N TYR A 55 -3.37 8.49 -12.38
CA TYR A 55 -1.96 8.47 -11.99
C TYR A 55 -1.11 8.95 -13.17
N VAL A 56 -0.25 9.95 -12.94
CA VAL A 56 0.68 10.47 -13.94
C VAL A 56 2.09 10.41 -13.36
N GLY A 57 2.96 9.59 -13.95
CA GLY A 57 4.32 9.42 -13.47
C GLY A 57 4.91 8.06 -13.83
N VAL A 58 5.89 7.64 -13.04
CA VAL A 58 6.62 6.39 -13.22
C VAL A 58 5.86 5.23 -12.59
N GLY A 59 5.88 4.05 -13.24
CA GLY A 59 5.35 2.81 -12.66
C GLY A 59 6.16 2.36 -11.44
N ASN A 60 5.73 2.74 -10.24
CA ASN A 60 6.34 2.35 -8.96
C ASN A 60 5.35 1.59 -8.06
N ASN A 61 5.80 1.21 -6.87
CA ASN A 61 5.00 0.55 -5.83
C ASN A 61 3.69 1.25 -5.50
N VAL A 62 3.62 2.59 -5.56
CA VAL A 62 2.39 3.34 -5.27
C VAL A 62 1.33 3.04 -6.33
N VAL A 63 1.64 3.17 -7.61
CA VAL A 63 0.65 2.86 -8.66
C VAL A 63 0.37 1.38 -8.77
N TYR A 64 1.35 0.52 -8.48
CA TYR A 64 1.11 -0.91 -8.39
C TYR A 64 0.09 -1.24 -7.30
N SER A 65 0.24 -0.66 -6.10
CA SER A 65 -0.75 -0.85 -5.03
C SER A 65 -2.12 -0.20 -5.31
N TRP A 66 -2.21 0.80 -6.19
CA TRP A 66 -3.49 1.36 -6.65
C TRP A 66 -4.25 0.41 -7.61
N LEU A 67 -3.54 -0.53 -8.25
CA LEU A 67 -4.11 -1.47 -9.23
C LEU A 67 -4.57 -2.80 -8.61
N LEU A 68 -4.21 -3.07 -7.34
CA LEU A 68 -4.64 -4.23 -6.57
C LEU A 68 -6.05 -4.05 -6.00
#